data_AF-F9W5X9-F1
#
_entry.id   AF-F9W5X9-F1
#
_cell.length_a   1.000
_cell.length_b   1.000
_cell.length_c   1.000
_cell.angle_alpha   90.00
_cell.angle_beta   90.00
_cell.angle_gamma   90.00
#
_symmetry.space_group_name_H-M   'P 1'
#
loop_
_entity.id
_entity.type
_entity.pdbx_description
1 polymer ?
#
loop_
_entity_poly.entity_id
_entity_poly.type
_entity_poly.pdbx_seq_one_letter_code
_entity_poly.pdbx_strand_id
1 'polypeptide(L)'
;MMKLKCLILVVMCLVVSNADENKKKDHNHDAHNALCDLMKAAVGKWGEGGAGLSDPLKKALGKTLFGKESGWETVETLKTVPKDYSTAGGLREYMCGQPSHEKAFFDNPHQVRWSGHSSPHDMVCLCTAGSHGWPVNESSQKDTLCGKYGSILKATKGKGWDSENEEKGAEHGGEQIEATWKEIVKQCLDEDGKKGENLKEALNKFINALVEKPGDPAHPTRTQLGEGTPNNYTGCTGSSTRGVCVMYYPKDKHATPWWLVLDEALKEDEQIQKQRAEEEKRKQQQEAAKKDTNKTEDLKSTTPITNQTEQNKKENITDKLRRLNPTSGTPISRPSSWLLSVVFLF
;
A
#
# COMPACT_ATOMS: atom_id res chain seq x y z
N MET A 1 -9.02 -66.68 -5.89
CA MET A 1 -10.16 -65.76 -6.11
C MET A 1 -9.92 -64.49 -5.33
N MET A 2 -9.56 -63.40 -5.99
CA MET A 2 -9.50 -62.05 -5.40
C MET A 2 -9.40 -61.04 -6.55
N LYS A 3 -10.54 -60.60 -7.06
CA LYS A 3 -10.66 -59.47 -7.99
C LYS A 3 -12.05 -58.87 -7.86
N LEU A 4 -12.28 -58.00 -6.87
CA LEU A 4 -13.30 -56.93 -6.92
C LEU A 4 -13.29 -56.06 -5.64
N LYS A 5 -12.26 -55.23 -5.42
CA LYS A 5 -12.29 -54.25 -4.30
C LYS A 5 -11.66 -52.88 -4.60
N CYS A 6 -11.57 -52.47 -5.87
CA CYS A 6 -11.06 -51.14 -6.24
C CYS A 6 -12.01 -50.41 -7.19
N LEU A 7 -13.26 -50.17 -6.78
CA LEU A 7 -14.22 -49.41 -7.60
C LEU A 7 -15.11 -48.46 -6.78
N ILE A 8 -14.68 -48.11 -5.55
CA ILE A 8 -15.38 -47.15 -4.69
C ILE A 8 -14.34 -46.16 -4.15
N LEU A 9 -13.73 -45.36 -5.04
CA LEU A 9 -12.92 -44.19 -4.67
C LEU A 9 -12.59 -43.28 -5.85
N VAL A 10 -13.50 -43.15 -6.83
CA VAL A 10 -13.38 -42.21 -7.96
C VAL A 10 -14.75 -41.57 -8.23
N VAL A 11 -15.40 -41.02 -7.20
CA VAL A 11 -16.63 -40.20 -7.35
C VAL A 11 -16.67 -39.09 -6.30
N MET A 12 -15.56 -38.38 -6.09
CA MET A 12 -15.53 -37.15 -5.29
C MET A 12 -14.42 -36.23 -5.82
N CYS A 13 -14.59 -35.67 -7.02
CA CYS A 13 -13.89 -34.46 -7.50
C CYS A 13 -14.46 -33.96 -8.84
N LEU A 14 -15.76 -34.19 -9.09
CA LEU A 14 -16.49 -33.53 -10.18
C LEU A 14 -17.58 -32.67 -9.54
N VAL A 15 -17.15 -31.62 -8.84
CA VAL A 15 -17.99 -30.42 -8.71
C VAL A 15 -17.85 -29.70 -10.05
N VAL A 16 -18.53 -30.24 -11.07
CA VAL A 16 -18.87 -29.44 -12.24
C VAL A 16 -19.96 -28.52 -11.74
N SER A 17 -19.57 -27.33 -11.30
CA SER A 17 -20.49 -26.21 -11.16
C SER A 17 -21.16 -26.05 -12.52
N ASN A 18 -22.41 -26.48 -12.63
CA ASN A 18 -23.28 -26.10 -13.74
C ASN A 18 -23.37 -24.57 -13.69
N ALA A 19 -22.47 -23.91 -14.42
CA ALA A 19 -22.53 -22.48 -14.64
C ALA A 19 -23.79 -22.26 -15.48
N ASP A 20 -24.80 -21.70 -14.83
CA ASP A 20 -25.98 -21.17 -15.48
C ASP A 20 -25.50 -20.14 -16.51
N GLU A 21 -25.51 -20.48 -17.80
CA GLU A 21 -25.02 -19.65 -18.92
C GLU A 21 -25.73 -18.27 -18.99
N ASN A 22 -26.74 -18.05 -18.16
CA ASN A 22 -27.47 -16.79 -18.03
C ASN A 22 -27.04 -15.90 -16.84
N LYS A 23 -26.14 -16.35 -15.97
CA LYS A 23 -25.73 -15.55 -14.81
C LYS A 23 -24.62 -14.57 -15.18
N LYS A 24 -24.89 -13.28 -15.01
CA LYS A 24 -23.90 -12.20 -15.15
C LYS A 24 -22.69 -12.49 -14.26
N LYS A 25 -21.50 -12.53 -14.83
CA LYS A 25 -20.25 -12.70 -14.09
C LYS A 25 -19.51 -11.38 -13.96
N ASP A 26 -19.11 -11.03 -12.75
CA ASP A 26 -18.16 -9.96 -12.51
C ASP A 26 -16.77 -10.54 -12.30
N HIS A 27 -15.97 -10.53 -13.35
CA HIS A 27 -14.60 -11.04 -13.35
C HIS A 27 -13.74 -10.21 -12.39
N ASN A 28 -12.95 -10.90 -11.58
CA ASN A 28 -12.06 -10.32 -10.57
C ASN A 28 -12.74 -9.46 -9.48
N HIS A 29 -14.05 -9.56 -9.28
CA HIS A 29 -14.77 -8.75 -8.28
C HIS A 29 -14.09 -8.72 -6.90
N ASP A 30 -13.86 -9.90 -6.30
CA ASP A 30 -13.32 -10.01 -4.95
C ASP A 30 -11.84 -9.57 -4.88
N ALA A 31 -11.05 -9.94 -5.89
CA ALA A 31 -9.65 -9.53 -6.01
C ALA A 31 -9.52 -8.00 -6.15
N HIS A 32 -10.40 -7.39 -6.95
CA HIS A 32 -10.48 -5.95 -7.13
C HIS A 32 -10.83 -5.27 -5.82
N ASN A 33 -11.86 -5.73 -5.12
CA ASN A 33 -12.27 -5.12 -3.85
C ASN A 33 -11.16 -5.23 -2.81
N ALA A 34 -10.52 -6.39 -2.67
CA ALA A 34 -9.44 -6.60 -1.71
C ALA A 34 -8.24 -5.66 -1.97
N LEU A 35 -7.83 -5.50 -3.23
CA LEU A 35 -6.75 -4.59 -3.60
C LEU A 35 -7.18 -3.11 -3.47
N CYS A 36 -8.40 -2.77 -3.88
CA CYS A 36 -8.92 -1.41 -3.82
C CYS A 36 -9.06 -0.91 -2.37
N ASP A 37 -9.57 -1.74 -1.46
CA ASP A 37 -9.68 -1.41 -0.04
C ASP A 37 -8.31 -1.16 0.60
N LEU A 38 -7.31 -1.97 0.22
CA LEU A 38 -5.93 -1.79 0.65
C LEU A 38 -5.31 -0.51 0.09
N MET A 39 -5.54 -0.20 -1.19
CA MET A 39 -5.08 1.05 -1.79
C MET A 39 -5.66 2.28 -1.07
N LYS A 40 -6.97 2.28 -0.76
CA LYS A 40 -7.62 3.35 -0.01
C LYS A 40 -7.03 3.51 1.38
N ALA A 41 -6.83 2.40 2.10
CA ALA A 41 -6.20 2.41 3.41
C ALA A 41 -4.75 2.92 3.35
N ALA A 42 -3.99 2.54 2.31
CA ALA A 42 -2.62 3.00 2.10
C ALA A 42 -2.56 4.50 1.79
N VAL A 43 -3.47 5.02 0.96
CA VAL A 43 -3.61 6.47 0.70
C VAL A 43 -3.94 7.21 1.99
N GLY A 44 -4.92 6.73 2.76
CA GLY A 44 -5.28 7.34 4.03
C GLY A 44 -4.13 7.34 5.04
N LYS A 45 -3.33 6.26 5.09
CA LYS A 45 -2.14 6.18 5.96
C LYS A 45 -1.02 7.09 5.47
N TRP A 46 -0.86 7.26 4.16
CA TRP A 46 0.13 8.16 3.57
C TRP A 46 -0.16 9.62 3.90
N GLY A 47 -1.42 10.08 3.77
CA GLY A 47 -1.83 11.43 4.14
C GLY A 47 -0.94 12.53 3.53
N GLU A 48 -0.44 13.43 4.38
CA GLU A 48 0.43 14.55 4.01
C GLU A 48 1.89 14.10 3.72
N GLY A 49 2.08 13.23 2.73
CA GLY A 49 3.42 12.80 2.31
C GLY A 49 4.12 11.88 3.33
N GLY A 50 3.34 11.12 4.09
CA GLY A 50 3.82 10.21 5.13
C GLY A 50 4.31 10.92 6.39
N ALA A 51 3.84 12.15 6.64
CA ALA A 51 4.20 12.89 7.85
C ALA A 51 3.81 12.10 9.12
N GLY A 52 4.74 12.01 10.08
CA GLY A 52 4.53 11.30 11.35
C GLY A 52 4.68 9.77 11.28
N LEU A 53 4.87 9.18 10.09
CA LEU A 53 5.18 7.77 9.94
C LEU A 53 6.64 7.48 10.32
N SER A 54 6.91 6.25 10.76
CA SER A 54 8.28 5.75 10.86
C SER A 54 8.90 5.64 9.47
N ASP A 55 10.23 5.75 9.39
CA ASP A 55 10.95 5.65 8.11
C ASP A 55 10.68 4.32 7.36
N PRO A 56 10.64 3.15 8.02
CA PRO A 56 10.30 1.89 7.36
C PRO A 56 8.90 1.91 6.74
N LEU A 57 7.90 2.33 7.51
CA LEU A 57 6.51 2.38 7.04
C LEU A 57 6.32 3.41 5.91
N LYS A 58 7.01 4.55 6.00
CA LYS A 58 7.01 5.56 4.94
C LYS A 58 7.59 4.99 3.64
N LYS A 59 8.75 4.32 3.69
CA LYS A 59 9.34 3.70 2.49
C LYS A 59 8.45 2.61 1.90
N ALA A 60 7.86 1.77 2.74
CA ALA A 60 6.98 0.69 2.29
C ALA A 60 5.68 1.20 1.65
N LEU A 61 5.07 2.25 2.21
CA LEU A 61 3.93 2.92 1.58
C LEU A 61 4.33 3.63 0.29
N GLY A 62 5.53 4.23 0.25
CA GLY A 62 6.10 4.77 -0.97
C GLY A 62 6.15 3.72 -2.08
N LYS A 63 6.72 2.55 -1.78
CA LYS A 63 6.77 1.42 -2.72
C LYS A 63 5.36 0.93 -3.09
N THR A 64 4.47 0.82 -2.12
CA THR A 64 3.09 0.36 -2.31
C THR A 64 2.30 1.25 -3.28
N LEU A 65 2.36 2.58 -3.12
CA LEU A 65 1.58 3.51 -3.93
C LEU A 65 2.29 3.89 -5.23
N PHE A 66 3.58 4.15 -5.16
CA PHE A 66 4.32 4.75 -6.27
C PHE A 66 5.27 3.76 -6.97
N GLY A 67 5.62 2.67 -6.29
CA GLY A 67 6.59 1.69 -6.78
C GLY A 67 8.04 2.03 -6.48
N LYS A 68 8.28 3.02 -5.63
CA LYS A 68 9.61 3.43 -5.20
C LYS A 68 9.61 3.84 -3.72
N GLU A 69 10.70 3.55 -3.03
CA GLU A 69 10.81 3.78 -1.58
C GLU A 69 11.03 5.25 -1.21
N SER A 70 11.50 6.07 -2.15
CA SER A 70 11.89 7.45 -1.90
C SER A 70 11.30 8.41 -2.93
N GLY A 71 11.02 9.64 -2.47
CA GLY A 71 10.50 10.71 -3.30
C GLY A 71 9.53 11.61 -2.54
N TRP A 72 9.27 12.79 -3.11
CA TRP A 72 8.28 13.76 -2.63
C TRP A 72 6.94 13.60 -3.36
N GLU A 73 6.62 12.37 -3.78
CA GLU A 73 5.41 12.14 -4.54
C GLU A 73 4.16 12.26 -3.67
N THR A 74 3.12 12.78 -4.29
CA THR A 74 1.81 12.96 -3.69
C THR A 74 0.82 12.07 -4.41
N VAL A 75 -0.26 11.67 -3.75
CA VAL A 75 -1.32 10.87 -4.38
C VAL A 75 -1.92 11.60 -5.59
N GLU A 76 -1.84 12.93 -5.64
CA GLU A 76 -2.24 13.73 -6.80
C GLU A 76 -1.48 13.37 -8.08
N THR A 77 -0.20 12.98 -8.00
CA THR A 77 0.56 12.56 -9.19
C THR A 77 0.05 11.24 -9.78
N LEU A 78 -0.64 10.42 -8.97
CA LEU A 78 -1.26 9.17 -9.40
C LEU A 78 -2.66 9.39 -10.02
N LYS A 79 -3.21 10.61 -10.01
CA LYS A 79 -4.49 10.90 -10.68
C LYS A 79 -4.38 10.94 -12.20
N THR A 80 -3.17 10.95 -12.74
CA THR A 80 -2.87 10.81 -14.16
C THR A 80 -2.19 9.48 -14.44
N VAL A 81 -2.44 8.90 -15.62
CA VAL A 81 -1.77 7.68 -16.05
C VAL A 81 -0.25 7.90 -16.10
N PRO A 82 0.56 7.04 -15.44
CA PRO A 82 2.01 7.12 -15.51
C PRO A 82 2.54 7.07 -16.94
N LYS A 83 3.55 7.90 -17.23
CA LYS A 83 4.10 8.08 -18.59
C LYS A 83 4.76 6.82 -19.16
N ASP A 84 5.21 5.92 -18.31
CA ASP A 84 5.75 4.62 -18.72
C ASP A 84 4.71 3.71 -19.40
N TYR A 85 3.41 4.00 -19.30
CA TYR A 85 2.39 3.38 -20.16
C TYR A 85 2.25 4.04 -21.53
N SER A 86 2.72 5.28 -21.71
CA SER A 86 2.48 6.11 -22.91
C SER A 86 3.34 5.78 -24.13
N THR A 87 4.42 5.01 -23.95
CA THR A 87 5.11 4.30 -25.04
C THR A 87 4.37 3.03 -25.46
N ALA A 88 3.14 2.90 -24.95
CA ALA A 88 2.07 2.06 -25.40
C ALA A 88 2.30 0.59 -24.96
N GLY A 89 2.15 0.45 -23.64
CA GLY A 89 2.06 -0.79 -22.86
C GLY A 89 2.78 -1.99 -23.47
N GLY A 90 4.05 -2.17 -23.12
CA GLY A 90 4.80 -3.39 -23.44
C GLY A 90 4.00 -4.65 -23.08
N LEU A 91 4.43 -5.80 -23.63
CA LEU A 91 3.66 -7.04 -23.53
C LEU A 91 3.14 -7.27 -22.11
N ARG A 92 1.82 -7.48 -22.01
CA ARG A 92 1.14 -7.62 -20.73
C ARG A 92 1.79 -8.67 -19.82
N GLU A 93 2.35 -9.73 -20.39
CA GLU A 93 3.06 -10.77 -19.65
C GLU A 93 4.30 -10.26 -18.93
N TYR A 94 5.07 -9.35 -19.51
CA TYR A 94 6.24 -8.77 -18.84
C TYR A 94 5.79 -7.84 -17.70
N MET A 95 4.70 -7.12 -17.89
CA MET A 95 4.24 -6.17 -16.87
C MET A 95 3.46 -6.87 -15.75
N CYS A 96 2.67 -7.91 -16.04
CA CYS A 96 1.71 -8.50 -15.09
C CYS A 96 1.98 -9.98 -14.76
N GLY A 97 2.74 -10.68 -15.60
CA GLY A 97 2.82 -12.14 -15.62
C GLY A 97 4.17 -12.74 -15.29
N GLN A 98 5.24 -11.94 -15.36
CA GLN A 98 6.63 -12.35 -15.19
C GLN A 98 7.31 -11.50 -14.09
N PRO A 99 8.36 -12.02 -13.44
CA PRO A 99 9.09 -11.25 -12.44
C PRO A 99 9.87 -10.11 -13.11
N SER A 100 10.35 -9.15 -12.31
CA SER A 100 11.38 -8.25 -12.78
C SER A 100 12.67 -9.03 -13.05
N HIS A 101 13.27 -8.84 -14.22
CA HIS A 101 14.60 -9.38 -14.51
C HIS A 101 15.71 -8.39 -14.09
N GLU A 102 16.88 -8.91 -13.74
CA GLU A 102 18.09 -8.08 -13.66
C GLU A 102 18.44 -7.60 -15.06
N LYS A 103 18.86 -6.32 -15.20
CA LYS A 103 19.07 -5.59 -16.48
C LYS A 103 19.94 -6.29 -17.54
N ALA A 104 20.57 -7.43 -17.23
CA ALA A 104 21.61 -8.06 -18.03
C ALA A 104 21.19 -9.36 -18.76
N PHE A 105 20.03 -9.96 -18.49
CA PHE A 105 19.70 -11.29 -19.04
C PHE A 105 18.97 -11.29 -20.38
N PHE A 106 18.26 -10.21 -20.68
CA PHE A 106 17.66 -9.95 -21.98
C PHE A 106 17.99 -8.49 -22.27
N ASP A 107 18.30 -8.14 -23.51
CA ASP A 107 18.40 -6.74 -23.98
C ASP A 107 17.02 -6.05 -23.92
N ASN A 108 16.31 -6.13 -22.79
CA ASN A 108 15.05 -5.47 -22.52
C ASN A 108 15.27 -4.37 -21.47
N PRO A 109 15.87 -3.23 -21.86
CA PRO A 109 16.14 -2.10 -20.97
C PRO A 109 14.88 -1.42 -20.39
N HIS A 110 13.67 -1.99 -20.57
CA HIS A 110 12.41 -1.26 -20.44
C HIS A 110 11.27 -1.98 -19.68
N GLN A 111 11.53 -2.99 -18.83
CA GLN A 111 10.51 -3.47 -17.87
C GLN A 111 10.36 -2.48 -16.70
N VAL A 112 9.92 -1.25 -17.00
CA VAL A 112 9.75 -0.15 -16.03
C VAL A 112 8.72 -0.50 -14.96
N ARG A 113 7.74 -1.34 -15.32
CA ARG A 113 6.78 -1.95 -14.39
C ARG A 113 6.82 -3.46 -14.55
N TRP A 114 6.52 -4.14 -13.46
CA TRP A 114 6.49 -5.59 -13.34
C TRP A 114 5.47 -5.98 -12.27
N SER A 115 5.15 -7.27 -12.21
CA SER A 115 4.09 -7.83 -11.37
C SER A 115 4.37 -7.69 -9.86
N GLY A 116 3.71 -6.76 -9.17
CA GLY A 116 4.05 -6.41 -7.78
C GLY A 116 5.02 -5.24 -7.64
N HIS A 117 5.20 -4.45 -8.70
CA HIS A 117 5.89 -3.17 -8.66
C HIS A 117 5.20 -2.17 -7.73
N SER A 118 3.88 -1.99 -7.85
CA SER A 118 3.06 -1.14 -6.96
C SER A 118 1.58 -1.53 -7.03
N SER A 119 0.81 -1.18 -6.00
CA SER A 119 -0.63 -1.50 -5.93
C SER A 119 -1.45 -0.87 -7.07
N PRO A 120 -1.22 0.38 -7.54
CA PRO A 120 -1.95 0.88 -8.71
C PRO A 120 -1.60 0.14 -10.00
N HIS A 121 -0.35 -0.32 -10.15
CA HIS A 121 0.06 -1.12 -11.30
C HIS A 121 -0.62 -2.49 -11.30
N ASP A 122 -0.65 -3.14 -10.14
CA ASP A 122 -1.36 -4.41 -9.96
C ASP A 122 -2.86 -4.27 -10.26
N MET A 123 -3.47 -3.12 -9.93
CA MET A 123 -4.86 -2.83 -10.27
C MET A 123 -5.08 -2.69 -11.78
N VAL A 124 -4.15 -2.04 -12.50
CA VAL A 124 -4.17 -1.99 -13.98
C VAL A 124 -4.10 -3.39 -14.55
N CYS A 125 -3.17 -4.22 -14.08
CA CYS A 125 -3.07 -5.61 -14.49
C CYS A 125 -4.39 -6.35 -14.23
N LEU A 126 -4.95 -6.25 -13.03
CA LEU A 126 -6.16 -6.99 -12.65
C LEU A 126 -7.41 -6.59 -13.44
N CYS A 127 -7.53 -5.32 -13.83
CA CYS A 127 -8.81 -4.75 -14.30
C CYS A 127 -8.79 -4.20 -15.72
N THR A 128 -7.68 -4.32 -16.45
CA THR A 128 -7.64 -3.98 -17.88
C THR A 128 -8.09 -5.18 -18.71
N ALA A 129 -9.02 -4.95 -19.63
CA ALA A 129 -9.48 -5.99 -20.56
C ALA A 129 -8.34 -6.50 -21.46
N GLY A 130 -8.27 -7.82 -21.59
CA GLY A 130 -7.27 -8.54 -22.34
C GLY A 130 -7.60 -8.70 -23.82
N SER A 131 -7.05 -9.73 -24.44
CA SER A 131 -7.12 -10.01 -25.88
C SER A 131 -8.56 -9.95 -26.39
N HIS A 132 -8.77 -9.17 -27.45
CA HIS A 132 -10.07 -8.95 -28.09
C HIS A 132 -11.21 -8.52 -27.12
N GLY A 133 -10.85 -7.82 -26.03
CA GLY A 133 -11.77 -7.25 -25.05
C GLY A 133 -12.20 -8.26 -23.98
N TRP A 134 -11.60 -9.45 -23.94
CA TRP A 134 -11.91 -10.46 -22.94
C TRP A 134 -11.62 -9.93 -21.52
N PRO A 135 -12.44 -10.24 -20.50
CA PRO A 135 -13.62 -11.10 -20.53
C PRO A 135 -14.94 -10.39 -20.86
N VAL A 136 -14.90 -9.10 -21.19
CA VAL A 136 -16.09 -8.22 -21.29
C VAL A 136 -16.37 -7.73 -22.71
N ASN A 137 -16.01 -8.53 -23.71
CA ASN A 137 -16.20 -8.18 -25.11
C ASN A 137 -17.68 -8.29 -25.54
N GLU A 138 -17.95 -8.01 -26.81
CA GLU A 138 -19.33 -7.99 -27.35
C GLU A 138 -20.08 -9.33 -27.25
N SER A 139 -19.40 -10.46 -27.14
CA SER A 139 -20.05 -11.76 -26.87
C SER A 139 -20.46 -11.94 -25.40
N SER A 140 -19.92 -11.11 -24.50
CA SER A 140 -20.11 -11.14 -23.05
C SER A 140 -20.71 -9.84 -22.51
N GLN A 141 -21.64 -9.19 -23.23
CA GLN A 141 -22.16 -7.85 -22.87
C GLN A 141 -22.80 -7.74 -21.48
N LYS A 142 -23.17 -8.87 -20.89
CA LYS A 142 -23.76 -8.95 -19.55
C LYS A 142 -22.72 -9.01 -18.43
N ASP A 143 -21.50 -9.37 -18.76
CA ASP A 143 -20.41 -9.55 -17.81
C ASP A 143 -19.67 -8.23 -17.57
N THR A 144 -19.03 -8.15 -16.42
CA THR A 144 -18.20 -7.02 -16.03
C THR A 144 -16.81 -7.49 -15.63
N LEU A 145 -15.84 -6.58 -15.66
CA LEU A 145 -14.50 -6.78 -15.14
C LEU A 145 -14.28 -5.70 -14.07
N CYS A 146 -14.05 -6.14 -12.83
CA CYS A 146 -13.92 -5.25 -11.69
C CYS A 146 -15.12 -4.27 -11.57
N GLY A 147 -16.33 -4.77 -11.84
CA GLY A 147 -17.58 -4.02 -11.79
C GLY A 147 -17.83 -3.08 -12.97
N LYS A 148 -16.97 -3.06 -14.00
CA LYS A 148 -17.15 -2.21 -15.20
C LYS A 148 -17.46 -3.02 -16.45
N TYR A 149 -18.38 -2.50 -17.26
CA TYR A 149 -18.70 -3.06 -18.57
C TYR A 149 -17.61 -2.77 -19.60
N GLY A 150 -17.51 -3.61 -20.63
CA GLY A 150 -16.53 -3.42 -21.70
C GLY A 150 -16.61 -2.07 -22.41
N SER A 151 -17.79 -1.47 -22.53
CA SER A 151 -17.96 -0.12 -23.11
C SER A 151 -17.24 0.98 -22.31
N ILE A 152 -17.21 0.85 -20.99
CA ILE A 152 -16.47 1.76 -20.09
C ILE A 152 -14.97 1.53 -20.23
N LEU A 153 -14.55 0.26 -20.25
CA LEU A 153 -13.14 -0.14 -20.37
C LEU A 153 -12.58 -0.08 -21.79
N LYS A 154 -13.35 0.42 -22.76
CA LYS A 154 -12.99 0.44 -24.19
C LYS A 154 -12.63 -0.94 -24.76
N ALA A 155 -13.21 -2.00 -24.19
CA ALA A 155 -13.01 -3.39 -24.56
C ALA A 155 -13.93 -3.82 -25.71
N THR A 156 -13.72 -3.24 -26.90
CA THR A 156 -14.46 -3.62 -28.12
C THR A 156 -13.78 -4.77 -28.85
N LYS A 157 -14.48 -5.40 -29.80
CA LYS A 157 -13.89 -6.46 -30.63
C LYS A 157 -12.58 -6.00 -31.28
N GLY A 158 -11.54 -6.82 -31.16
CA GLY A 158 -10.22 -6.52 -31.74
C GLY A 158 -9.32 -5.60 -30.91
N LYS A 159 -9.82 -5.02 -29.82
CA LYS A 159 -9.04 -4.16 -28.90
C LYS A 159 -8.83 -4.83 -27.56
N GLY A 160 -7.71 -4.55 -26.90
CA GLY A 160 -7.34 -5.21 -25.65
C GLY A 160 -5.88 -4.98 -25.32
N TRP A 161 -5.48 -5.31 -24.08
CA TRP A 161 -4.08 -5.35 -23.70
C TRP A 161 -3.64 -6.80 -23.47
N ASP A 162 -2.81 -7.33 -24.37
CA ASP A 162 -2.40 -8.73 -24.33
C ASP A 162 -0.93 -8.96 -24.69
N SER A 163 -0.52 -10.22 -24.80
CA SER A 163 0.84 -10.64 -25.22
C SER A 163 0.79 -11.62 -26.39
N GLU A 164 -0.34 -11.69 -27.10
CA GLU A 164 -0.50 -12.57 -28.25
C GLU A 164 -0.02 -11.92 -29.55
N ASN A 165 0.08 -10.59 -29.58
CA ASN A 165 0.44 -9.82 -30.78
C ASN A 165 1.71 -8.97 -30.57
N GLU A 166 2.88 -9.60 -30.61
CA GLU A 166 4.18 -8.92 -30.43
C GLU A 166 4.45 -7.81 -31.45
N GLU A 167 3.96 -7.97 -32.69
CA GLU A 167 4.15 -7.01 -33.79
C GLU A 167 3.46 -5.65 -33.55
N LYS A 168 2.51 -5.57 -32.61
CA LYS A 168 1.76 -4.34 -32.29
C LYS A 168 2.26 -3.65 -31.02
N GLY A 169 3.46 -4.01 -30.54
CA GLY A 169 4.05 -3.74 -29.21
C GLY A 169 4.22 -2.28 -28.75
N ALA A 170 3.48 -1.35 -29.35
CA ALA A 170 3.19 -0.05 -28.79
C ALA A 170 1.65 0.17 -28.83
N GLU A 171 1.02 0.27 -29.99
CA GLU A 171 -0.37 0.77 -30.14
C GLU A 171 -1.51 -0.08 -29.52
N HIS A 172 -1.19 -1.20 -28.85
CA HIS A 172 -2.16 -2.17 -28.36
C HIS A 172 -2.40 -2.06 -26.84
N GLY A 173 -3.62 -1.72 -26.44
CA GLY A 173 -4.04 -1.70 -25.03
C GLY A 173 -4.02 -0.33 -24.36
N GLY A 174 -3.39 0.69 -24.95
CA GLY A 174 -3.24 2.02 -24.35
C GLY A 174 -4.57 2.68 -23.96
N GLU A 175 -5.58 2.65 -24.83
CA GLU A 175 -6.92 3.17 -24.54
C GLU A 175 -7.58 2.40 -23.38
N GLN A 176 -7.37 1.09 -23.29
CA GLN A 176 -7.94 0.23 -22.25
C GLN A 176 -7.26 0.47 -20.90
N ILE A 177 -5.94 0.66 -20.90
CA ILE A 177 -5.16 1.05 -19.71
C ILE A 177 -5.61 2.42 -19.21
N GLU A 178 -5.74 3.41 -20.11
CA GLU A 178 -6.20 4.75 -19.74
C GLU A 178 -7.62 4.71 -19.16
N ALA A 179 -8.54 3.97 -19.80
CA ALA A 179 -9.88 3.78 -19.29
C ALA A 179 -9.88 3.10 -17.91
N THR A 180 -9.11 2.04 -17.74
CA THR A 180 -8.98 1.33 -16.45
C THR A 180 -8.42 2.24 -15.37
N TRP A 181 -7.40 3.04 -15.69
CA TRP A 181 -6.82 3.97 -14.73
C TRP A 181 -7.84 5.01 -14.27
N LYS A 182 -8.54 5.62 -15.22
CA LYS A 182 -9.53 6.66 -14.96
C LYS A 182 -10.75 6.15 -14.20
N GLU A 183 -11.24 4.97 -14.57
CA GLU A 183 -12.54 4.44 -14.11
C GLU A 183 -12.43 3.50 -12.91
N ILE A 184 -11.24 2.99 -12.59
CA ILE A 184 -11.04 2.02 -11.50
C ILE A 184 -9.91 2.50 -10.59
N VAL A 185 -8.68 2.60 -11.10
CA VAL A 185 -7.49 2.92 -10.27
C VAL A 185 -7.71 4.22 -9.48
N LYS A 186 -8.18 5.27 -10.15
CA LYS A 186 -8.45 6.56 -9.52
C LYS A 186 -9.44 6.47 -8.36
N GLN A 187 -10.52 5.69 -8.49
CA GLN A 187 -11.50 5.50 -7.42
C GLN A 187 -10.91 4.76 -6.21
N CYS A 188 -9.91 3.92 -6.43
CA CYS A 188 -9.17 3.25 -5.37
C CYS A 188 -8.07 4.11 -4.75
N LEU A 189 -7.76 5.25 -5.36
CA LEU A 189 -6.83 6.26 -4.83
C LEU A 189 -7.54 7.39 -4.07
N ASP A 190 -8.87 7.45 -4.13
CA ASP A 190 -9.64 8.38 -3.31
C ASP A 190 -9.66 7.88 -1.85
N GLU A 191 -9.36 8.76 -0.90
CA GLU A 191 -9.40 8.41 0.52
C GLU A 191 -10.80 7.98 0.97
N ASP A 192 -10.89 6.96 1.82
CA ASP A 192 -12.16 6.47 2.37
C ASP A 192 -12.59 7.20 3.66
N GLY A 193 -11.88 8.28 4.01
CA GLY A 193 -12.08 9.06 5.23
C GLY A 193 -11.59 8.39 6.52
N LYS A 194 -11.11 7.14 6.47
CA LYS A 194 -10.66 6.38 7.65
C LYS A 194 -9.18 6.53 7.97
N LYS A 195 -8.46 7.40 7.26
CA LYS A 195 -7.04 7.76 7.50
C LYS A 195 -6.11 6.55 7.72
N GLY A 196 -6.39 5.43 7.06
CA GLY A 196 -5.58 4.21 7.13
C GLY A 196 -5.66 3.40 8.43
N GLU A 197 -6.69 3.61 9.26
CA GLU A 197 -6.91 2.86 10.52
C GLU A 197 -6.96 1.33 10.31
N ASN A 198 -7.42 0.89 9.13
CA ASN A 198 -7.60 -0.52 8.78
C ASN A 198 -6.49 -1.09 7.87
N LEU A 199 -5.35 -0.41 7.70
CA LEU A 199 -4.31 -0.80 6.74
C LEU A 199 -3.83 -2.25 6.91
N LYS A 200 -3.56 -2.68 8.16
CA LYS A 200 -3.12 -4.06 8.44
C LYS A 200 -4.21 -5.09 8.12
N GLU A 201 -5.46 -4.79 8.42
CA GLU A 201 -6.59 -5.67 8.11
C GLU A 201 -6.80 -5.78 6.60
N ALA A 202 -6.75 -4.66 5.88
CA ALA A 202 -6.86 -4.62 4.43
C ALA A 202 -5.71 -5.39 3.77
N LEU A 203 -4.49 -5.28 4.29
CA LEU A 203 -3.34 -6.06 3.83
C LEU A 203 -3.57 -7.57 4.00
N ASN A 204 -4.05 -7.99 5.16
CA ASN A 204 -4.36 -9.40 5.39
C ASN A 204 -5.46 -9.91 4.46
N LYS A 205 -6.51 -9.12 4.20
CA LYS A 205 -7.57 -9.48 3.24
C LYS A 205 -7.01 -9.64 1.83
N PHE A 206 -6.14 -8.73 1.40
CA PHE A 206 -5.42 -8.84 0.13
C PHE A 206 -4.57 -10.11 0.05
N ILE A 207 -3.73 -10.39 1.06
CA ILE A 207 -2.87 -11.57 1.09
C ILE A 207 -3.71 -12.86 1.03
N ASN A 208 -4.84 -12.90 1.74
CA ASN A 208 -5.75 -14.04 1.72
C ASN A 208 -6.47 -14.24 0.38
N ALA A 209 -6.53 -13.22 -0.48
CA ALA A 209 -7.07 -13.32 -1.83
C ALA A 209 -6.06 -13.89 -2.84
N LEU A 210 -4.78 -14.04 -2.46
CA LEU A 210 -3.76 -14.62 -3.30
C LEU A 210 -3.93 -16.15 -3.38
N VAL A 211 -3.78 -16.70 -4.58
CA VAL A 211 -3.87 -18.13 -4.84
C VAL A 211 -2.50 -18.67 -5.22
N GLU A 212 -2.04 -19.73 -4.56
CA GLU A 212 -0.79 -20.41 -4.94
C GLU A 212 -0.90 -21.05 -6.33
N LYS A 213 0.08 -20.75 -7.19
CA LYS A 213 0.18 -21.24 -8.57
C LYS A 213 1.62 -21.69 -8.85
N PRO A 214 2.12 -22.75 -8.18
CA PRO A 214 3.50 -23.21 -8.32
C PRO A 214 3.87 -23.39 -9.79
N GLY A 215 5.06 -22.91 -10.17
CA GLY A 215 5.57 -22.98 -11.53
C GLY A 215 6.64 -24.04 -11.72
N ASP A 216 7.59 -23.73 -12.60
CA ASP A 216 8.80 -24.51 -12.76
C ASP A 216 9.68 -24.51 -11.47
N PRO A 217 10.75 -25.32 -11.43
CA PRO A 217 11.66 -25.35 -10.28
C PRO A 217 12.34 -24.00 -9.96
N ALA A 218 12.41 -23.07 -10.91
CA ALA A 218 12.95 -21.73 -10.67
C ALA A 218 11.94 -20.84 -9.91
N HIS A 219 10.64 -21.08 -10.12
CA HIS A 219 9.56 -20.32 -9.50
C HIS A 219 8.52 -21.24 -8.81
N PRO A 220 8.91 -22.00 -7.76
CA PRO A 220 8.05 -22.99 -7.13
C PRO A 220 6.97 -22.38 -6.22
N THR A 221 7.05 -21.09 -5.91
CA THR A 221 6.22 -20.41 -4.89
C THR A 221 5.45 -19.21 -5.46
N ARG A 222 5.17 -19.22 -6.77
CA ARG A 222 4.38 -18.16 -7.39
C ARG A 222 2.97 -18.11 -6.80
N THR A 223 2.45 -16.89 -6.69
CA THR A 223 1.09 -16.64 -6.23
C THR A 223 0.39 -15.70 -7.20
N GLN A 224 -0.92 -15.84 -7.37
CA GLN A 224 -1.70 -15.09 -8.33
C GLN A 224 -2.83 -14.34 -7.64
N LEU A 225 -3.07 -13.11 -8.08
CA LEU A 225 -4.30 -12.36 -7.81
C LEU A 225 -5.15 -12.29 -9.08
N GLY A 226 -6.42 -12.66 -8.98
CA GLY A 226 -7.37 -12.62 -10.09
C GLY A 226 -7.44 -13.90 -10.94
N GLU A 227 -8.26 -13.84 -11.99
CA GLU A 227 -8.61 -14.96 -12.86
C GLU A 227 -7.55 -15.22 -13.92
N GLY A 228 -7.16 -16.50 -14.06
CA GLY A 228 -6.21 -16.97 -15.05
C GLY A 228 -5.60 -18.32 -14.68
N THR A 229 -5.23 -19.09 -15.68
CA THR A 229 -4.47 -20.34 -15.51
C THR A 229 -3.07 -20.16 -16.12
N PRO A 230 -2.04 -19.93 -15.29
CA PRO A 230 -0.68 -19.78 -15.79
C PRO A 230 -0.13 -21.12 -16.26
N ASN A 231 0.87 -21.10 -17.14
CA ASN A 231 1.72 -22.26 -17.36
C ASN A 231 2.98 -22.16 -16.49
N ASN A 232 3.94 -23.05 -16.71
CA ASN A 232 5.18 -23.09 -15.95
C ASN A 232 6.03 -21.81 -16.07
N TYR A 233 5.91 -21.07 -17.18
CA TYR A 233 6.80 -19.96 -17.52
C TYR A 233 6.14 -18.58 -17.39
N THR A 234 4.87 -18.46 -17.80
CA THR A 234 4.17 -17.17 -17.90
C THR A 234 2.69 -17.31 -17.49
N GLY A 235 2.13 -16.22 -17.01
CA GLY A 235 0.74 -16.07 -16.62
C GLY A 235 0.25 -14.68 -17.02
N CYS A 236 -1.03 -14.38 -16.78
CA CYS A 236 -1.53 -13.02 -16.86
C CYS A 236 -1.18 -12.30 -18.18
N THR A 237 -1.45 -12.96 -19.30
CA THR A 237 -1.13 -12.41 -20.63
C THR A 237 -2.30 -11.70 -21.28
N GLY A 238 -3.48 -11.72 -20.65
CA GLY A 238 -4.71 -11.11 -21.17
C GLY A 238 -5.52 -12.06 -22.06
N SER A 239 -5.01 -13.26 -22.35
CA SER A 239 -5.79 -14.28 -23.05
C SER A 239 -6.85 -14.89 -22.15
N SER A 240 -7.87 -15.53 -22.73
CA SER A 240 -8.91 -16.22 -21.95
C SER A 240 -8.35 -17.34 -21.06
N THR A 241 -7.28 -18.01 -21.50
CA THR A 241 -6.64 -19.10 -20.74
C THR A 241 -5.75 -18.56 -19.62
N ARG A 242 -4.85 -17.61 -19.94
CA ARG A 242 -3.84 -17.11 -18.99
C ARG A 242 -4.35 -15.95 -18.14
N GLY A 243 -5.47 -15.36 -18.54
CA GLY A 243 -6.33 -14.49 -17.76
C GLY A 243 -5.86 -13.04 -17.62
N VAL A 244 -6.72 -12.27 -16.95
CA VAL A 244 -6.44 -10.91 -16.51
C VAL A 244 -6.13 -10.94 -15.01
N CYS A 245 -4.86 -11.13 -14.67
CA CYS A 245 -4.41 -11.31 -13.30
C CYS A 245 -3.09 -10.58 -13.02
N VAL A 246 -2.57 -10.73 -11.80
CA VAL A 246 -1.20 -10.40 -11.41
C VAL A 246 -0.51 -11.65 -10.90
N MET A 247 0.68 -11.96 -11.39
CA MET A 247 1.49 -13.11 -10.94
C MET A 247 2.67 -12.65 -10.11
N TYR A 248 2.69 -12.93 -8.82
CA TYR A 248 3.79 -12.57 -7.93
C TYR A 248 4.84 -13.67 -7.82
N TYR A 249 6.08 -13.23 -7.57
CA TYR A 249 7.26 -14.07 -7.40
C TYR A 249 7.95 -13.79 -6.05
N PRO A 250 7.32 -14.14 -4.89
CA PRO A 250 7.77 -13.71 -3.56
C PRO A 250 9.19 -14.09 -3.16
N LYS A 251 9.75 -15.14 -3.78
CA LYS A 251 11.11 -15.65 -3.49
C LYS A 251 12.17 -15.15 -4.47
N ASP A 252 11.77 -14.38 -5.49
CA ASP A 252 12.70 -13.78 -6.42
C ASP A 252 13.28 -12.48 -5.81
N LYS A 253 14.61 -12.42 -5.78
CA LYS A 253 15.37 -11.32 -5.17
C LYS A 253 15.13 -9.98 -5.89
N HIS A 254 14.90 -10.01 -7.21
CA HIS A 254 14.74 -8.79 -8.01
C HIS A 254 13.27 -8.38 -8.17
N ALA A 255 12.34 -9.25 -7.75
CA ALA A 255 10.90 -9.07 -7.91
C ALA A 255 10.16 -9.15 -6.57
N THR A 256 10.74 -8.62 -5.49
CA THR A 256 10.08 -8.56 -4.17
C THR A 256 8.82 -7.68 -4.22
N PRO A 257 7.61 -8.25 -4.12
CA PRO A 257 6.36 -7.51 -4.28
C PRO A 257 6.18 -6.45 -3.18
N TRP A 258 5.55 -5.33 -3.53
CA TRP A 258 5.29 -4.23 -2.60
C TRP A 258 4.58 -4.67 -1.30
N TRP A 259 3.69 -5.66 -1.37
CA TRP A 259 2.89 -6.11 -0.23
C TRP A 259 3.72 -6.88 0.82
N LEU A 260 4.80 -7.57 0.41
CA LEU A 260 5.75 -8.16 1.36
C LEU A 260 6.49 -7.08 2.13
N VAL A 261 6.95 -6.05 1.42
CA VAL A 261 7.65 -4.91 2.03
C VAL A 261 6.73 -4.17 2.99
N LEU A 262 5.44 -4.04 2.65
CA LEU A 262 4.44 -3.42 3.53
C LEU A 262 4.16 -4.27 4.78
N ASP A 263 4.02 -5.58 4.64
CA ASP A 263 3.81 -6.49 5.77
C ASP A 263 4.98 -6.44 6.77
N GLU A 264 6.22 -6.47 6.26
CA GLU A 264 7.42 -6.35 7.08
C GLU A 264 7.50 -5.00 7.79
N ALA A 265 7.26 -3.90 7.07
CA ALA A 265 7.31 -2.56 7.64
C ALA A 265 6.22 -2.31 8.70
N LEU A 266 5.03 -2.90 8.56
CA LEU A 266 3.99 -2.83 9.58
C LEU A 266 4.41 -3.55 10.87
N LYS A 267 5.08 -4.71 10.75
CA LYS A 267 5.62 -5.44 11.90
C LYS A 267 6.72 -4.63 12.59
N GLU A 268 7.61 -4.01 11.82
CA GLU A 268 8.67 -3.16 12.36
C GLU A 268 8.09 -1.91 13.05
N ASP A 269 7.13 -1.23 12.42
CA ASP A 269 6.46 -0.05 13.01
C ASP A 269 5.81 -0.39 14.35
N GLU A 270 5.13 -1.54 14.45
CA GLU A 270 4.56 -2.00 15.73
C GLU A 270 5.62 -2.16 16.83
N GLN A 271 6.82 -2.63 16.51
CA GLN A 271 7.91 -2.74 17.49
C GLN A 271 8.45 -1.37 17.87
N ILE A 272 8.62 -0.47 16.90
CA ILE A 272 9.07 0.91 17.14
C ILE A 272 8.08 1.65 18.05
N GLN A 273 6.77 1.52 17.81
CA GLN A 273 5.75 2.16 18.65
C GLN A 273 5.76 1.59 20.08
N LYS A 274 5.95 0.27 20.25
CA LYS A 274 6.09 -0.34 21.58
C LYS A 274 7.30 0.21 22.33
N GLN A 275 8.45 0.27 21.68
CA GLN A 275 9.68 0.81 22.28
C GLN A 275 9.53 2.27 22.70
N ARG A 276 8.91 3.11 21.85
CA ARG A 276 8.63 4.52 22.17
C ARG A 276 7.71 4.65 23.39
N ALA A 277 6.63 3.87 23.44
CA ALA A 277 5.69 3.88 24.56
C ALA A 277 6.34 3.43 25.88
N GLU A 278 7.23 2.43 25.85
CA GLU A 278 8.00 1.99 27.02
C GLU A 278 9.01 3.06 27.48
N GLU A 279 9.69 3.71 26.54
CA GLU A 279 10.62 4.79 26.86
C GLU A 279 9.91 6.01 27.46
N GLU A 280 8.75 6.40 26.93
CA GLU A 280 7.91 7.47 27.49
C GLU A 280 7.43 7.13 28.90
N LYS A 281 6.97 5.90 29.14
CA LYS A 281 6.60 5.45 30.50
C LYS A 281 7.79 5.54 31.45
N ARG A 282 8.98 5.13 31.02
CA ARG A 282 10.21 5.22 31.83
C ARG A 282 10.58 6.67 32.13
N LYS A 283 10.48 7.58 31.15
CA LYS A 283 10.70 9.02 31.32
C LYS A 283 9.72 9.63 32.32
N GLN A 284 8.43 9.32 32.20
CA GLN A 284 7.40 9.79 33.14
C GLN A 284 7.65 9.30 34.58
N GLN A 285 8.05 8.03 34.76
CA GLN A 285 8.41 7.49 36.07
C GLN A 285 9.64 8.19 36.66
N GLN A 286 10.66 8.46 35.86
CA GLN A 286 11.86 9.19 36.31
C GLN A 286 11.53 10.65 36.68
N GLU A 287 10.67 11.32 35.92
CA GLU A 287 10.22 12.68 36.25
C GLU A 287 9.35 12.73 37.51
N ALA A 288 8.47 11.75 37.72
CA ALA A 288 7.70 11.62 38.95
C ALA A 288 8.61 11.39 40.16
N ALA A 289 9.57 10.47 40.06
CA ALA A 289 10.54 10.21 41.11
C ALA A 289 11.38 11.45 41.44
N LYS A 290 11.84 12.21 40.45
CA LYS A 290 12.58 13.48 40.68
C LYS A 290 11.73 14.55 41.38
N LYS A 291 10.43 14.64 41.07
CA LYS A 291 9.52 15.59 41.75
C LYS A 291 9.27 15.20 43.21
N ASP A 292 9.20 13.91 43.51
CA ASP A 292 9.05 13.42 44.89
C ASP A 292 10.34 13.59 45.71
N THR A 293 11.52 13.42 45.12
CA THR A 293 12.80 13.69 45.81
C THR A 293 12.93 15.17 46.19
N ASN A 294 12.60 16.10 45.26
CA ASN A 294 12.66 17.54 45.53
C ASN A 294 11.67 17.97 46.63
N LYS A 295 10.47 17.37 46.70
CA LYS A 295 9.52 17.62 47.80
C LYS A 295 9.99 17.05 49.15
N THR A 296 10.75 15.96 49.13
CA THR A 296 11.24 15.30 50.35
C THR A 296 12.47 16.02 50.93
N GLU A 297 13.30 16.65 50.08
CA GLU A 297 14.41 17.49 50.52
C GLU A 297 13.92 18.81 51.16
N ASP A 298 12.87 19.45 50.64
CA ASP A 298 12.26 20.64 51.27
C ASP A 298 11.69 20.34 52.67
N LEU A 299 11.18 19.13 52.91
CA LEU A 299 10.68 18.71 54.22
C LEU A 299 11.81 18.44 55.24
N LYS A 300 13.03 18.13 54.79
CA LYS A 300 14.18 17.84 55.68
C LYS A 300 15.00 19.06 56.08
N SER A 301 14.74 20.25 55.49
CA SER A 301 15.44 21.50 55.84
C SER A 301 14.76 22.32 56.97
N THR A 302 13.81 21.75 57.72
CA THR A 302 13.21 22.46 58.86
C THR A 302 13.96 22.13 60.15
N THR A 303 14.87 23.00 60.55
CA THR A 303 15.53 23.00 61.87
C THR A 303 14.48 23.27 62.97
N PRO A 304 14.46 22.53 64.09
CA PRO A 304 13.51 22.78 65.16
C PRO A 304 13.97 23.97 66.01
N ILE A 305 13.17 25.03 66.05
CA ILE A 305 13.29 26.09 67.07
C ILE A 305 12.24 25.83 68.14
N THR A 306 12.73 25.44 69.31
CA THR A 306 11.97 25.29 70.55
C THR A 306 11.79 26.66 71.22
N ASN A 307 10.55 27.10 71.43
CA ASN A 307 9.99 27.41 72.76
C ASN A 307 8.65 28.16 72.66
N GLN A 308 7.78 27.77 73.59
CA GLN A 308 6.47 28.33 73.97
C GLN A 308 6.61 29.85 74.30
N THR A 309 5.61 30.74 74.24
CA THR A 309 4.26 30.67 74.81
C THR A 309 3.43 31.89 74.33
N GLU A 310 2.10 31.80 74.48
CA GLU A 310 1.11 32.89 74.66
C GLU A 310 0.55 33.70 73.46
N GLN A 311 -0.63 33.22 73.03
CA GLN A 311 -1.93 33.90 73.11
C GLN A 311 -2.13 35.34 72.55
N ASN A 312 -3.01 35.36 71.54
CA ASN A 312 -4.23 36.19 71.41
C ASN A 312 -4.23 37.49 70.57
N LYS A 313 -5.21 37.48 69.64
CA LYS A 313 -6.09 38.55 69.17
C LYS A 313 -5.72 39.44 67.95
N LYS A 314 -6.59 39.27 66.94
CA LYS A 314 -7.35 40.27 66.16
C LYS A 314 -6.78 40.85 64.85
N GLU A 315 -7.48 40.44 63.78
CA GLU A 315 -8.18 41.26 62.76
C GLU A 315 -7.42 42.25 61.86
N ASN A 316 -7.64 42.01 60.56
CA ASN A 316 -7.99 42.92 59.46
C ASN A 316 -6.91 43.54 58.53
N ILE A 317 -6.98 43.06 57.28
CA ILE A 317 -7.21 43.78 56.01
C ILE A 317 -6.61 45.21 55.88
N THR A 318 -5.96 45.42 54.72
CA THR A 318 -5.75 46.68 53.98
C THR A 318 -4.40 47.38 54.14
N ASP A 319 -3.44 46.99 53.30
CA ASP A 319 -2.40 47.86 52.69
C ASP A 319 -1.48 46.94 51.87
N LYS A 320 -1.34 46.96 50.54
CA LYS A 320 -1.38 48.05 49.56
C LYS A 320 -1.77 47.51 48.19
N LEU A 321 -2.93 47.92 47.72
CA LEU A 321 -3.24 48.04 46.30
C LEU A 321 -2.74 49.43 45.86
N ARG A 322 -1.64 49.54 45.11
CA ARG A 322 -1.45 50.60 44.08
C ARG A 322 -0.09 50.55 43.36
N ARG A 323 -0.20 50.68 42.03
CA ARG A 323 0.76 51.17 41.01
C ARG A 323 1.83 50.13 40.60
N LEU A 324 1.93 49.68 39.33
CA LEU A 324 1.67 50.33 38.03
C LEU A 324 1.28 49.29 36.94
N ASN A 325 0.28 49.63 36.13
CA ASN A 325 0.09 49.24 34.72
C ASN A 325 0.86 50.29 33.83
N PRO A 326 1.02 50.21 32.49
CA PRO A 326 0.44 49.28 31.47
C PRO A 326 1.38 48.89 30.26
N THR A 327 0.80 48.18 29.28
CA THR A 327 1.02 48.26 27.79
C THR A 327 2.04 47.35 27.05
N SER A 328 1.49 46.59 26.08
CA SER A 328 1.96 46.31 24.70
C SER A 328 3.35 45.70 24.43
N GLY A 329 3.37 44.62 23.63
CA GLY A 329 4.50 44.33 22.72
C GLY A 329 4.78 42.85 22.46
N THR A 330 4.62 42.43 21.21
CA THR A 330 5.13 41.20 20.60
C THR A 330 6.64 40.99 20.86
N PRO A 331 7.14 39.75 20.83
CA PRO A 331 8.51 39.48 20.34
C PRO A 331 8.45 38.44 19.21
N ILE A 332 8.54 38.82 17.95
CA ILE A 332 9.79 39.02 17.17
C ILE A 332 10.81 37.90 17.41
N SER A 333 10.93 37.10 16.36
CA SER A 333 11.98 36.13 16.01
C SER A 333 13.39 36.52 16.47
N ARG A 334 14.11 35.57 17.07
CA ARG A 334 15.57 35.64 17.21
C ARG A 334 16.24 35.08 15.94
N PRO A 335 17.28 35.76 15.40
CA PRO A 335 18.05 35.27 14.26
C PRO A 335 19.20 34.37 14.73
N SER A 336 19.35 33.21 14.10
CA SER A 336 20.58 32.42 14.12
C SER A 336 21.30 32.59 12.78
N SER A 337 22.06 33.67 12.67
CA SER A 337 23.16 33.80 11.71
C SER A 337 24.43 33.22 12.31
N TRP A 338 25.39 32.88 11.44
CA TRP A 338 26.73 32.26 11.63
C TRP A 338 26.72 30.80 11.13
N LEU A 339 27.37 30.41 10.02
CA LEU A 339 28.44 30.99 9.21
C LEU A 339 28.41 30.39 7.78
N LEU A 340 28.52 31.26 6.78
CA LEU A 340 29.00 30.95 5.42
C LEU A 340 30.51 31.17 5.41
N SER A 341 31.26 30.17 4.94
CA SER A 341 32.59 30.36 4.34
C SER A 341 32.99 29.06 3.67
N VAL A 342 32.87 28.99 2.34
CA VAL A 342 34.00 28.72 1.43
C VAL A 342 33.63 29.30 0.06
N VAL A 343 34.56 30.11 -0.46
CA VAL A 343 34.53 30.88 -1.69
C VAL A 343 35.04 30.02 -2.85
N PHE A 344 34.49 30.26 -4.05
CA PHE A 344 34.95 29.77 -5.35
C PHE A 344 36.44 29.99 -5.60
N LEU A 345 37.09 29.06 -6.34
CA LEU A 345 38.09 29.35 -7.38
C LEU A 345 38.53 28.04 -8.09
N PHE A 346 37.99 27.84 -9.29
CA PHE A 346 38.58 27.34 -10.56
C PHE A 346 37.56 26.55 -11.40
#